data_AF-A0A2E4J476-F1
#
_entry.id   AF-A0A2E4J476-F1
#
_cell.length_a   1.000
_cell.length_b   1.000
_cell.length_c   1.000
_cell.angle_alpha   90.00
_cell.angle_beta   90.00
_cell.angle_gamma   90.00
#
_symmetry.space_group_name_H-M   'P 1'
#
loop_
_entity.id
_entity.type
_entity.pdbx_description
1 polymer ?
#
loop_
_entity_poly.entity_id
_entity_poly.type
_entity_poly.pdbx_seq_one_letter_code
_entity_poly.pdbx_strand_id
1 'polypeptide(L)'
;MFLRFSIISAAIFGLTGVALGAFGAHALHGTSLANGTLNAWKTGVHYQMVHAVALICMASMIQSSGATMQRYLAWAARFWVAGVILFSGSLYVLALGGPQIFGPITPLGGVAFILGWIYILIAGLKYGKD
;
A
#
# COMPACT_ATOMS: atom_id res chain seq x y z
N MET A 1 -14.18 -1.95 -14.73
CA MET A 1 -12.88 -1.24 -14.76
C MET A 1 -12.20 -1.24 -13.39
N PHE A 2 -12.91 -0.83 -12.33
CA PHE A 2 -12.36 -0.77 -10.96
C PHE A 2 -11.82 -2.10 -10.41
N LEU A 3 -12.57 -3.21 -10.53
CA LEU A 3 -12.12 -4.53 -10.10
C LEU A 3 -10.75 -4.93 -10.70
N ARG A 4 -10.57 -4.69 -12.01
CA ARG A 4 -9.31 -4.98 -12.72
C ARG A 4 -8.16 -4.15 -12.16
N PHE A 5 -8.39 -2.86 -11.92
CA PHE A 5 -7.39 -1.97 -11.33
C PHE A 5 -6.91 -2.45 -9.95
N SER A 6 -7.83 -2.87 -9.08
CA SER A 6 -7.50 -3.38 -7.75
C SER A 6 -6.68 -4.68 -7.82
N ILE A 7 -7.09 -5.63 -8.66
CA ILE A 7 -6.39 -6.92 -8.82
C ILE A 7 -4.99 -6.71 -9.39
N ILE A 8 -4.84 -5.91 -10.44
CA ILE A 8 -3.54 -5.64 -11.07
C ILE A 8 -2.60 -4.94 -10.07
N SER A 9 -3.08 -3.90 -9.39
CA SER A 9 -2.27 -3.19 -8.39
C SER A 9 -1.84 -4.10 -7.25
N ALA A 10 -2.75 -4.95 -6.76
CA ALA A 10 -2.43 -5.91 -5.72
C ALA A 10 -1.39 -6.94 -6.18
N ALA A 11 -1.51 -7.47 -7.39
CA ALA A 11 -0.56 -8.41 -7.95
C ALA A 11 0.84 -7.79 -8.09
N ILE A 12 0.93 -6.54 -8.58
CA ILE A 12 2.18 -5.80 -8.68
C ILE A 12 2.79 -5.60 -7.29
N PHE A 13 2.01 -5.15 -6.31
CA PHE A 13 2.51 -4.89 -4.95
C PHE A 13 2.86 -6.17 -4.20
N GLY A 14 2.12 -7.25 -4.39
CA GLY A 14 2.44 -8.55 -3.81
C GLY A 14 3.73 -9.11 -4.39
N LEU A 15 3.86 -9.12 -5.72
CA LEU A 15 5.05 -9.59 -6.42
C LEU A 15 6.29 -8.80 -6.01
N THR A 16 6.21 -7.47 -6.09
CA THR A 16 7.36 -6.61 -5.73
C THR A 16 7.62 -6.63 -4.23
N GLY A 17 6.60 -6.79 -3.38
CA GLY A 17 6.75 -6.80 -1.93
C GLY A 17 7.46 -8.06 -1.44
N VAL A 18 7.13 -9.22 -2.02
CA VAL A 18 7.87 -10.47 -1.77
C VAL A 18 9.32 -10.34 -2.23
N ALA A 19 9.56 -9.81 -3.44
CA ALA A 19 10.91 -9.62 -3.97
C ALA A 19 11.75 -8.68 -3.08
N LEU A 20 11.19 -7.52 -2.71
CA LEU A 20 11.86 -6.53 -1.84
C LEU A 20 12.03 -7.04 -0.41
N GLY A 21 11.11 -7.85 0.10
CA GLY A 21 11.25 -8.53 1.39
C GLY A 21 12.42 -9.51 1.40
N ALA A 22 12.52 -10.36 0.37
CA ALA A 22 13.64 -11.30 0.22
C ALA A 22 14.98 -10.56 0.04
N PHE A 23 15.00 -9.50 -0.76
CA PHE A 23 16.16 -8.62 -0.95
C PHE A 23 16.61 -7.97 0.36
N GLY A 24 15.66 -7.47 1.16
CA GLY A 24 15.92 -6.92 2.50
C GLY A 24 16.57 -7.92 3.46
N ALA A 25 16.12 -9.17 3.43
CA ALA A 25 16.60 -10.22 4.33
C ALA A 25 17.98 -10.78 3.96
N HIS A 26 18.31 -10.86 2.67
CA HIS A 26 19.54 -11.52 2.20
C HIS A 26 20.63 -10.55 1.72
N ALA A 27 20.24 -9.46 1.04
CA ALA A 27 21.20 -8.59 0.34
C ALA A 27 21.43 -7.24 1.04
N LEU A 28 20.42 -6.65 1.69
CA LEU A 28 20.59 -5.41 2.45
C LEU A 28 21.08 -5.63 3.89
N HIS A 29 20.97 -6.84 4.44
CA HIS A 29 21.08 -7.04 5.89
C HIS A 29 22.41 -6.52 6.46
N GLY A 30 23.55 -6.78 5.80
CA GLY A 30 24.86 -6.31 6.28
C GLY A 30 25.04 -4.78 6.21
N THR A 31 24.71 -4.17 5.07
CA THR A 31 24.95 -2.74 4.79
C THR A 31 23.90 -1.83 5.42
N SER A 32 22.62 -2.24 5.46
CA SER A 32 21.56 -1.47 6.11
C SER A 32 21.55 -1.58 7.63
N LEU A 33 22.10 -2.64 8.24
CA LEU A 33 22.34 -2.64 9.68
C LEU A 33 23.35 -1.55 10.06
N ALA A 34 24.44 -1.43 9.31
CA ALA A 34 25.48 -0.44 9.56
C ALA A 34 24.92 1.00 9.44
N ASN A 35 23.99 1.23 8.51
CA ASN A 35 23.39 2.55 8.27
C ASN A 35 22.09 2.81 9.06
N GLY A 36 21.62 1.85 9.87
CA GLY A 36 20.37 1.98 10.64
C GLY A 36 19.08 2.02 9.79
N THR A 37 19.14 1.72 8.49
CA THR A 37 18.00 1.88 7.56
C THR A 37 17.16 0.62 7.38
N LEU A 38 17.58 -0.53 7.94
CA LEU A 38 16.89 -1.81 7.74
C LEU A 38 15.44 -1.79 8.25
N ASN A 39 15.18 -1.08 9.36
CA ASN A 39 13.82 -0.98 9.90
C ASN A 39 12.91 -0.17 8.97
N ALA A 40 13.40 0.93 8.37
CA ALA A 40 12.64 1.69 7.39
C ALA A 40 12.27 0.83 6.17
N TRP A 41 13.23 0.04 5.66
CA TRP A 41 12.98 -0.92 4.58
C TRP A 41 11.88 -1.93 4.94
N LYS A 42 12.01 -2.59 6.11
CA LYS A 42 11.03 -3.58 6.60
C LYS A 42 9.64 -2.96 6.76
N THR A 43 9.56 -1.73 7.26
CA THR A 43 8.29 -0.99 7.37
C THR A 43 7.69 -0.71 5.99
N GLY A 44 8.49 -0.28 5.00
CA GLY A 44 8.04 -0.10 3.63
C GLY A 44 7.43 -1.37 3.04
N VAL A 45 8.15 -2.50 3.16
CA VAL A 45 7.69 -3.82 2.67
C VAL A 45 6.41 -4.25 3.39
N HIS A 46 6.36 -4.06 4.71
CA HIS A 46 5.18 -4.42 5.50
C HIS A 46 3.93 -3.67 5.04
N TYR A 47 3.99 -2.34 4.95
CA TYR A 47 2.85 -1.54 4.51
C TYR A 47 2.45 -1.84 3.06
N GLN A 48 3.42 -2.11 2.18
CA GLN A 48 3.14 -2.53 0.81
C GLN A 48 2.36 -3.85 0.77
N MET A 49 2.82 -4.87 1.51
CA MET A 49 2.17 -6.19 1.52
C MET A 49 0.79 -6.16 2.18
N VAL A 50 0.62 -5.40 3.27
CA VAL A 50 -0.69 -5.20 3.91
C VAL A 50 -1.70 -4.65 2.91
N HIS A 51 -1.32 -3.62 2.14
CA HIS A 51 -2.23 -3.01 1.18
C HIS A 51 -2.40 -3.83 -0.10
N ALA A 52 -1.43 -4.66 -0.48
CA ALA A 52 -1.62 -5.66 -1.53
C ALA A 52 -2.72 -6.66 -1.15
N VAL A 53 -2.66 -7.23 0.06
CA VAL A 53 -3.69 -8.15 0.57
C VAL A 53 -5.03 -7.45 0.71
N ALA A 54 -5.06 -6.23 1.26
CA ALA A 54 -6.29 -5.45 1.39
C ALA A 54 -6.98 -5.18 0.05
N LEU A 55 -6.22 -4.90 -1.01
CA LEU A 55 -6.73 -4.73 -2.37
C LEU A 55 -7.35 -6.02 -2.94
N ILE A 56 -6.74 -7.19 -2.70
CA ILE A 56 -7.32 -8.49 -3.10
C ILE A 56 -8.59 -8.78 -2.32
N CYS A 57 -8.58 -8.61 -1.00
CA CYS A 57 -9.76 -8.82 -0.16
C CYS A 57 -10.91 -7.90 -0.57
N MET A 58 -10.63 -6.63 -0.86
CA MET A 58 -11.64 -5.70 -1.35
C MET A 58 -12.20 -6.10 -2.72
N ALA A 59 -11.37 -6.67 -3.61
CA ALA A 59 -11.81 -7.12 -4.92
C ALA A 59 -12.92 -8.20 -4.84
N SER A 60 -12.91 -9.05 -3.81
CA SER A 60 -13.97 -10.05 -3.60
C SER A 60 -15.32 -9.44 -3.18
N MET A 61 -15.29 -8.28 -2.51
CA MET A 61 -16.49 -7.58 -2.01
C MET A 61 -17.26 -6.85 -3.13
N ILE A 62 -16.65 -6.64 -4.30
CA ILE A 62 -17.24 -5.83 -5.38
C ILE A 62 -18.49 -6.50 -5.97
N GLN A 63 -18.49 -7.83 -6.10
CA GLN A 63 -19.57 -8.56 -6.80
C GLN A 63 -20.91 -8.51 -6.05
N SER A 64 -20.88 -8.37 -4.73
CA SER A 64 -22.07 -8.29 -3.87
C SER A 64 -22.43 -6.85 -3.46
N SER A 65 -21.79 -5.85 -4.05
CA SER A 65 -21.94 -4.45 -3.66
C SER A 65 -22.75 -3.63 -4.67
N GLY A 66 -23.67 -2.80 -4.19
CA GLY A 66 -24.39 -1.84 -5.04
C GLY A 66 -23.57 -0.59 -5.36
N ALA A 67 -24.12 0.28 -6.20
CA ALA A 67 -23.37 1.35 -6.86
C ALA A 67 -22.73 2.35 -5.89
N THR A 68 -23.41 2.68 -4.78
CA THR A 68 -22.89 3.62 -3.79
C THR A 68 -21.65 3.05 -3.11
N MET A 69 -21.71 1.79 -2.67
CA MET A 69 -20.60 1.11 -2.01
C MET A 69 -19.40 0.99 -2.96
N GLN A 70 -19.61 0.59 -4.22
CA GLN A 70 -18.54 0.48 -5.22
C GLN A 70 -17.75 1.78 -5.40
N ARG A 71 -18.43 2.93 -5.34
CA ARG A 71 -17.77 4.25 -5.45
C ARG A 71 -16.78 4.50 -4.32
N TYR A 72 -17.13 4.14 -3.08
CA TYR A 72 -16.24 4.31 -1.93
C TYR A 72 -15.07 3.32 -1.97
N LEU A 73 -15.32 2.06 -2.35
CA LEU A 73 -14.26 1.07 -2.57
C LEU A 73 -13.26 1.56 -3.65
N ALA A 74 -13.75 2.20 -4.71
CA ALA A 74 -12.90 2.77 -5.76
C ALA A 74 -11.96 3.86 -5.28
N TRP A 75 -12.42 4.71 -4.36
CA TRP A 75 -11.54 5.69 -3.71
C TRP A 75 -10.57 5.04 -2.73
N ALA A 76 -11.01 4.06 -1.94
CA ALA A 76 -10.14 3.33 -1.03
C ALA A 76 -8.93 2.73 -1.76
N ALA A 77 -9.16 2.05 -2.88
CA ALA A 77 -8.08 1.48 -3.69
C ALA A 77 -7.08 2.53 -4.18
N ARG A 78 -7.57 3.66 -4.70
CA ARG A 78 -6.70 4.73 -5.23
C ARG A 78 -5.83 5.32 -4.13
N PHE A 79 -6.40 5.54 -2.95
CA PHE A 79 -5.67 6.03 -1.78
C PHE A 79 -4.63 5.04 -1.28
N TRP A 80 -4.93 3.74 -1.24
CA TRP A 80 -3.95 2.73 -0.89
C TRP A 80 -2.84 2.59 -1.93
N VAL A 81 -3.15 2.64 -3.22
CA VAL A 81 -2.13 2.62 -4.30
C VAL A 81 -1.22 3.82 -4.19
N ALA A 82 -1.77 5.03 -4.03
CA ALA A 82 -0.99 6.23 -3.80
C ALA A 82 -0.15 6.12 -2.52
N GLY A 83 -0.72 5.58 -1.45
CA GLY A 83 -0.03 5.34 -0.19
C GLY A 83 1.16 4.41 -0.35
N VAL A 84 1.04 3.28 -1.05
CA VAL A 84 2.18 2.36 -1.28
C VAL A 84 3.28 3.07 -2.06
N ILE A 85 2.95 3.78 -3.13
CA ILE A 85 3.92 4.49 -3.96
C ILE A 85 4.66 5.56 -3.14
N LEU A 86 3.92 6.38 -2.39
CA LEU A 86 4.49 7.52 -1.67
C LEU A 86 5.18 7.11 -0.36
N PHE A 87 4.58 6.21 0.43
CA PHE A 87 5.10 5.78 1.73
C PHE A 87 6.14 4.68 1.59
N SER A 88 5.81 3.56 0.96
CA SER A 88 6.74 2.44 0.85
C SER A 88 7.88 2.79 -0.11
N GLY A 89 7.55 3.42 -1.25
CA GLY A 89 8.54 3.87 -2.23
C GLY A 89 9.57 4.85 -1.65
N SER A 90 9.14 5.86 -0.87
CA SER A 90 10.08 6.80 -0.25
C SER A 90 11.00 6.11 0.76
N LEU A 91 10.48 5.17 1.56
CA LEU A 91 11.27 4.41 2.53
C LEU A 91 12.32 3.53 1.83
N TYR A 92 12.01 2.93 0.68
CA TYR A 92 12.99 2.19 -0.10
C TYR A 92 14.10 3.09 -0.64
N VAL A 93 13.74 4.24 -1.20
CA VAL A 93 14.71 5.21 -1.71
C VAL A 93 15.64 5.69 -0.60
N LEU A 94 15.08 6.08 0.56
CA LEU A 94 15.88 6.52 1.71
C LEU A 94 16.76 5.40 2.26
N ALA A 95 16.25 4.17 2.32
CA ALA A 95 17.02 3.04 2.84
C ALA A 95 18.21 2.66 1.96
N LEU A 96 18.14 2.94 0.65
CA LEU A 96 19.23 2.78 -0.31
C LEU A 96 20.19 3.99 -0.37
N GLY A 97 20.04 4.97 0.53
CA GLY A 97 20.90 6.16 0.57
C GLY A 97 20.47 7.27 -0.40
N GLY A 98 19.23 7.25 -0.86
CA GLY A 98 18.67 8.30 -1.70
C GLY A 98 18.50 9.65 -0.98
N PRO A 99 18.11 10.71 -1.72
CA PRO A 99 18.03 12.07 -1.18
C PRO A 99 17.07 12.21 0.01
N GLN A 100 17.43 13.03 1.00
CA GLN A 100 16.59 13.25 2.19
C GLN A 100 15.25 13.97 1.90
N ILE A 101 15.09 14.56 0.71
CA ILE A 101 13.82 15.17 0.26
C ILE A 101 12.66 14.17 0.19
N PHE A 102 12.96 12.86 0.15
CA PHE A 102 11.94 11.82 0.21
C PHE A 102 11.37 11.63 1.64
N GLY A 103 12.03 12.13 2.69
CA GLY A 103 11.55 12.05 4.07
C GLY A 103 10.15 12.67 4.26
N PRO A 104 9.94 13.94 3.85
CA PRO A 104 8.62 14.58 3.89
C PRO A 104 7.54 13.95 2.98
N ILE A 105 7.90 13.07 2.04
CA ILE A 105 6.94 12.36 1.18
C ILE A 105 6.27 11.21 1.95
N THR A 106 7.00 10.57 2.87
CA THR A 106 6.49 9.44 3.66
C THR A 106 5.20 9.77 4.41
N PRO A 107 5.09 10.89 5.17
CA PRO A 107 3.84 11.26 5.83
C PRO A 107 2.64 11.42 4.88
N LEU A 108 2.85 11.93 3.66
CA LEU A 108 1.77 12.08 2.67
C LEU A 108 1.21 10.72 2.25
N GLY A 109 2.08 9.72 2.07
CA GLY A 109 1.64 8.35 1.82
C GLY A 109 0.90 7.74 3.01
N GLY A 110 1.31 8.07 4.24
CA GLY A 110 0.59 7.67 5.46
C GLY A 110 -0.82 8.25 5.54
N VAL A 111 -0.98 9.54 5.20
CA VAL A 111 -2.29 10.18 5.08
C VAL A 111 -3.14 9.50 4.02
N ALA A 112 -2.54 9.15 2.86
CA ALA A 112 -3.25 8.40 1.83
C ALA A 112 -3.72 7.03 2.34
N PHE A 113 -2.91 6.28 3.09
CA PHE A 113 -3.36 5.04 3.72
C PHE A 113 -4.55 5.24 4.66
N ILE A 114 -4.50 6.25 5.53
CA ILE A 114 -5.59 6.58 6.46
C ILE A 114 -6.88 6.88 5.69
N LEU A 115 -6.80 7.72 4.66
CA LEU A 115 -7.94 8.03 3.80
C LEU A 115 -8.51 6.76 3.18
N GLY A 116 -7.65 5.86 2.67
CA GLY A 116 -8.09 4.58 2.11
C GLY A 116 -8.94 3.76 3.10
N TRP A 117 -8.49 3.64 4.35
CA TRP A 117 -9.24 2.94 5.40
C TRP A 117 -10.54 3.66 5.80
N ILE A 118 -10.55 5.00 5.83
CA ILE A 118 -11.78 5.78 6.04
C ILE A 118 -12.81 5.49 4.93
N TYR A 119 -12.37 5.37 3.69
CA TYR A 119 -13.27 5.04 2.58
C TYR A 119 -13.83 3.61 2.69
N ILE A 120 -13.06 2.65 3.20
CA ILE A 120 -13.58 1.31 3.53
C ILE A 120 -14.63 1.39 4.64
N LEU A 121 -14.37 2.14 5.71
CA LEU A 121 -15.33 2.34 6.80
C LEU A 121 -16.66 2.90 6.26
N ILE A 122 -16.60 3.94 5.42
CA ILE A 122 -17.79 4.54 4.81
C ILE A 122 -18.50 3.53 3.89
N ALA A 123 -17.76 2.76 3.09
CA ALA A 123 -18.33 1.72 2.24
C ALA A 123 -19.11 0.68 3.05
N GLY A 124 -18.54 0.22 4.17
CA GLY A 124 -19.20 -0.71 5.10
C GLY A 124 -20.48 -0.12 5.71
N LEU A 125 -20.48 1.17 6.10
CA LEU A 125 -21.68 1.86 6.61
C LEU A 125 -22.80 2.03 5.56
N LYS A 126 -22.45 1.89 4.28
CA LYS A 126 -23.37 1.94 3.13
C LYS A 126 -23.75 0.55 2.61
N TYR A 127 -23.24 -0.52 3.20
CA TYR A 127 -23.60 -1.88 2.81
C TYR A 127 -25.11 -2.12 2.93
N GLY A 128 -25.74 -2.63 1.87
CA GLY A 128 -27.17 -2.94 1.83
C GLY A 128 -28.12 -1.74 1.82
N LYS A 129 -27.62 -0.52 1.56
CA LYS A 129 -28.42 0.72 1.51
C LYS A 129 -28.63 1.25 0.09
N ASP A 130 -28.56 0.37 -0.91
CA ASP A 130 -28.80 0.67 -2.33
C ASP A 130 -30.20 0.20 -2.76
#